data_AF-A0A1G1CDP1-F1
#
_entry.id   AF-A0A1G1CDP1-F1
#
_cell.length_a   1.000
_cell.length_b   1.000
_cell.length_c   1.000
_cell.angle_alpha   90.00
_cell.angle_beta   90.00
_cell.angle_gamma   90.00
#
_symmetry.space_group_name_H-M   'P 1'
#
loop_
_entity.id
_entity.type
_entity.pdbx_description
1 polymer ?
#
loop_
_entity_poly.entity_id
_entity_poly.type
_entity_poly.pdbx_seq_one_letter_code
_entity_poly.pdbx_strand_id
1 'polypeptide(L)'
;MEAATEAILQFLVNKRYIGRRHFPEKKLISSRTKWLSKEERRAFEKEYKTLLSENYLTRTKKRTGKGTEWHIALNPRKIREIYEVL
;
A
#
# COMPACT_ATOMS: atom_id res chain seq x y z
N MET A 1 -4.01 8.42 -11.55
CA MET A 1 -3.37 7.32 -10.79
C MET A 1 -3.44 6.09 -11.69
N GLU A 2 -2.38 5.32 -11.87
CA GLU A 2 -2.51 4.09 -12.67
C GLU A 2 -3.28 3.01 -11.88
N ALA A 3 -3.89 2.08 -12.61
CA ALA A 3 -4.78 1.04 -12.08
C ALA A 3 -4.12 0.17 -10.98
N ALA A 4 -2.79 0.04 -10.99
CA ALA A 4 -2.08 -0.86 -10.08
C ALA A 4 -1.94 -0.30 -8.65
N THR A 5 -1.76 1.01 -8.50
CA THR A 5 -1.73 1.69 -7.19
C THR A 5 -3.12 1.95 -6.65
N GLU A 6 -4.10 2.22 -7.52
CA GLU A 6 -5.52 2.26 -7.18
C GLU A 6 -5.96 0.92 -6.54
N ALA A 7 -5.54 -0.22 -7.10
CA ALA A 7 -5.82 -1.54 -6.54
C ALA A 7 -5.25 -1.76 -5.12
N ILE A 8 -4.15 -1.09 -4.74
CA ILE A 8 -3.63 -1.11 -3.37
C ILE A 8 -4.57 -0.34 -2.44
N LEU A 9 -4.88 0.91 -2.81
CA LEU A 9 -5.74 1.77 -2.01
C LEU A 9 -7.11 1.12 -1.83
N GLN A 10 -7.71 0.63 -2.91
CA GLN A 10 -8.99 -0.07 -2.92
C GLN A 10 -8.98 -1.32 -2.02
N PHE A 11 -7.91 -2.11 -2.07
CA PHE A 11 -7.77 -3.26 -1.16
C PHE A 11 -7.74 -2.83 0.31
N LEU A 12 -6.95 -1.80 0.63
CA LEU A 12 -6.81 -1.33 2.01
C LEU A 12 -8.11 -0.67 2.51
N VAL A 13 -8.83 0.05 1.65
CA VAL A 13 -10.15 0.63 1.94
C VAL A 13 -11.15 -0.49 2.23
N ASN A 14 -11.29 -1.45 1.32
CA ASN A 14 -12.27 -2.53 1.44
C ASN A 14 -12.02 -3.40 2.68
N LYS A 15 -10.76 -3.60 3.06
CA LYS A 15 -10.38 -4.34 4.27
C LYS A 15 -10.28 -3.46 5.52
N ARG A 16 -10.56 -2.15 5.41
CA ARG A 16 -10.50 -1.16 6.49
C ARG A 16 -9.16 -1.15 7.22
N TYR A 17 -8.06 -1.28 6.47
CA TYR A 17 -6.70 -1.10 6.97
C TYR A 17 -6.37 0.38 7.04
N ILE A 18 -6.89 1.05 8.07
CA ILE A 18 -6.77 2.50 8.27
C ILE A 18 -6.11 2.77 9.63
N GLY A 19 -5.15 3.71 9.67
CA GLY A 19 -4.49 4.15 10.90
C GLY A 19 -3.80 3.01 11.66
N ARG A 20 -4.38 2.57 12.78
CA ARG A 20 -3.76 1.56 13.66
C ARG A 20 -3.83 0.13 13.09
N ARG A 21 -4.71 -0.12 12.12
CA ARG A 21 -4.85 -1.44 11.48
C ARG A 21 -3.96 -1.52 10.25
N HIS A 22 -2.94 -2.38 10.32
CA HIS A 22 -1.93 -2.48 9.27
C HIS A 22 -1.84 -3.89 8.68
N PHE A 23 -1.43 -3.98 7.42
CA PHE A 23 -1.23 -5.21 6.68
C PHE A 23 0.26 -5.39 6.30
N PRO A 24 0.81 -6.62 6.25
CA PRO A 24 2.20 -6.84 5.86
C PRO A 24 2.49 -6.31 4.46
N GLU A 25 3.43 -5.38 4.34
CA GLU A 25 3.74 -4.67 3.10
C GLU A 25 4.21 -5.63 2.01
N LYS A 26 5.20 -6.47 2.33
CA LYS A 26 5.77 -7.44 1.38
C LYS A 26 4.69 -8.36 0.80
N LYS A 27 3.71 -8.77 1.62
CA LYS A 27 2.61 -9.64 1.21
C LYS A 27 1.66 -8.93 0.24
N LEU A 28 1.40 -7.64 0.46
CA LEU A 28 0.52 -6.86 -0.43
C LEU A 28 1.20 -6.63 -1.77
N ILE A 29 2.43 -6.12 -1.74
CA ILE A 29 3.19 -5.83 -2.97
C ILE A 29 3.35 -7.10 -3.80
N SER A 30 3.80 -8.21 -3.20
CA SER A 30 3.99 -9.46 -3.94
C SER A 30 2.69 -10.00 -4.52
N SER A 31 1.56 -9.86 -3.81
CA SER A 31 0.24 -10.27 -4.32
C SER A 31 -0.21 -9.44 -5.52
N ARG A 32 0.14 -8.15 -5.58
CA ARG A 32 -0.28 -7.23 -6.65
C ARG A 32 0.66 -7.25 -7.84
N THR A 33 1.93 -7.60 -7.63
CA THR A 33 2.96 -7.61 -8.69
C THR A 33 3.28 -9.01 -9.22
N LYS A 34 2.63 -10.07 -8.70
CA LYS A 34 2.91 -11.47 -9.05
C LYS A 34 2.90 -11.72 -10.56
N TRP A 35 1.88 -11.20 -11.25
CA TRP A 35 1.63 -11.43 -12.68
C TRP A 35 2.20 -10.34 -13.59
N LEU A 36 2.78 -9.28 -13.01
CA LEU A 36 3.34 -8.17 -13.76
C LEU A 36 4.71 -8.54 -14.35
N SER A 37 4.95 -8.06 -15.56
CA SER A 37 6.25 -8.06 -16.23
C SER A 37 7.28 -7.21 -15.47
N LYS A 38 8.54 -7.31 -15.86
CA LYS A 38 9.64 -6.54 -15.24
C LYS A 38 9.45 -5.02 -15.36
N GLU A 39 8.90 -4.56 -16.49
CA GLU A 39 8.67 -3.13 -16.76
C GLU A 39 7.51 -2.60 -15.92
N GLU A 40 6.39 -3.33 -15.90
CA GLU A 40 5.23 -3.00 -15.06
C GLU A 40 5.58 -3.01 -13.56
N ARG A 41 6.44 -3.93 -13.12
CA ARG A 41 6.95 -3.92 -11.74
C ARG A 41 7.73 -2.65 -11.39
N ARG A 42 8.55 -2.15 -12.31
CA ARG A 42 9.30 -0.89 -12.10
C ARG A 42 8.35 0.31 -12.05
N ALA A 43 7.36 0.36 -12.93
CA ALA A 43 6.32 1.38 -12.90
C ALA A 43 5.57 1.35 -11.54
N PHE A 44 5.08 0.18 -11.14
CA PHE A 44 4.42 -0.03 -9.86
C PHE A 44 5.29 0.43 -8.67
N GLU A 45 6.57 0.07 -8.62
CA GLU A 45 7.46 0.48 -7.54
C GLU A 45 7.65 2.00 -7.47
N LYS A 46 7.71 2.67 -8.62
CA LYS A 46 7.82 4.14 -8.70
C LYS A 46 6.57 4.79 -8.12
N GLU A 47 5.38 4.34 -8.53
CA GLU A 47 4.12 4.89 -8.03
C GLU A 47 3.88 4.57 -6.56
N TYR A 48 4.22 3.36 -6.13
CA TYR A 48 4.11 2.96 -4.73
C TYR A 48 4.97 3.85 -3.82
N LYS A 49 6.18 4.23 -4.28
CA LYS A 49 7.01 5.22 -3.59
C LYS A 49 6.34 6.59 -3.55
N THR A 50 5.66 7.01 -4.62
CA THR A 50 4.87 8.25 -4.64
C THR A 50 3.78 8.24 -3.57
N LEU A 51 2.99 7.17 -3.46
CA LEU A 51 1.96 7.02 -2.42
C LEU A 51 2.51 7.17 -0.99
N LEU A 52 3.71 6.64 -0.75
CA LEU A 52 4.40 6.80 0.53
C LEU A 52 4.87 8.25 0.73
N SER A 53 5.46 8.88 -0.29
CA SER A 53 5.96 10.25 -0.21
C SER A 53 4.86 11.29 -0.01
N GLU A 54 3.69 11.05 -0.62
CA GLU A 54 2.50 11.92 -0.51
C GLU A 54 1.67 11.63 0.76
N ASN A 55 2.16 10.72 1.61
CA ASN A 55 1.53 10.32 2.88
C ASN A 55 0.13 9.70 2.72
N TYR A 56 -0.21 9.09 1.58
CA TYR A 56 -1.42 8.29 1.44
C TYR A 56 -1.36 7.01 2.29
N LEU A 57 -0.15 6.46 2.45
CA LEU A 57 0.13 5.25 3.20
C LEU A 57 0.99 5.56 4.44
N THR A 58 0.59 4.98 5.58
CA THR A 58 1.40 4.96 6.80
C THR A 58 2.15 3.65 6.88
N ARG A 59 3.47 3.71 7.08
CA ARG A 59 4.34 2.54 7.16
C ARG A 59 4.94 2.41 8.57
N THR A 60 4.80 1.23 9.18
CA THR A 60 5.25 0.95 10.55
C THR A 60 5.98 -0.39 10.61
N LYS A 61 7.14 -0.45 11.30
CA LYS A 61 7.79 -1.73 11.60
C LYS A 61 7.06 -2.43 12.74
N LYS A 62 6.72 -3.71 12.56
CA LYS A 62 6.16 -4.56 13.61
C LYS A 62 7.07 -5.76 13.84
N ARG A 63 7.23 -6.15 15.11
CA ARG A 63 7.91 -7.40 15.46
C ARG A 63 6.96 -8.56 15.13
N THR A 64 7.43 -9.50 14.33
CA THR A 64 6.75 -10.74 13.99
C THR A 64 7.54 -11.91 14.60
N GLY A 65 6.96 -13.11 14.66
CA GLY A 65 7.63 -14.30 15.22
C GLY A 65 8.94 -14.68 14.51
N LYS A 66 9.25 -14.07 13.36
CA LYS A 66 10.45 -14.32 12.55
C LYS A 66 11.36 -13.10 12.40
N GLY A 67 11.11 -12.00 13.12
CA GLY A 67 11.94 -10.79 13.06
C GLY A 67 11.13 -9.49 13.10
N THR A 68 11.53 -8.51 12.29
CA THR A 68 10.76 -7.27 12.12
C THR A 68 10.35 -7.13 10.67
N GLU A 69 9.08 -6.81 10.44
CA GLU A 69 8.52 -6.65 9.11
C GLU A 69 7.80 -5.30 9.01
N TRP A 70 7.81 -4.74 7.81
CA TRP A 70 7.06 -3.54 7.52
C TRP A 70 5.60 -3.85 7.28
N HIS A 71 4.75 -3.07 7.91
CA HIS A 71 3.32 -3.10 7.69
C HIS A 71 2.83 -1.73 7.23
N ILE A 72 1.81 -1.73 6.39
CA ILE A 72 1.21 -0.52 5.81
C ILE A 72 -0.27 -0.42 6.16
N ALA A 73 -0.75 0.81 6.26
CA ALA A 73 -2.15 1.18 6.44
C ALA A 73 -2.44 2.45 5.64
N LEU A 74 -3.70 2.75 5.38
CA LEU A 74 -4.10 4.06 4.86
C LEU A 74 -3.91 5.12 5.95
N ASN A 75 -3.44 6.30 5.53
CA ASN A 75 -3.35 7.44 6.40
C ASN A 75 -4.76 7.99 6.68
N PRO A 76 -5.23 7.99 7.94
CA PRO A 76 -6.56 8.48 8.27
C PRO A 76 -6.74 9.97 7.93
N ARG A 77 -5.66 10.77 7.89
CA ARG A 77 -5.72 12.19 7.52
C ARG A 77 -5.96 12.42 6.03
N LYS A 78 -5.64 11.43 5.20
CA LYS A 78 -5.80 11.47 3.74
C LYS A 78 -7.00 10.67 3.27
N ILE A 79 -7.83 10.14 4.18
CA ILE A 79 -8.89 9.18 3.84
C ILE A 79 -9.92 9.78 2.87
N ARG A 80 -10.26 11.06 3.02
CA ARG A 80 -11.20 11.75 2.13
C ARG A 80 -10.63 11.85 0.72
N GLU A 81 -9.38 12.32 0.59
CA GLU A 81 -8.68 12.39 -0.69
C GLU A 81 -8.57 10.99 -1.34
N ILE A 82 -8.31 9.95 -0.54
CA ILE A 82 -8.27 8.55 -1.02
C ILE A 82 -9.61 8.12 -1.63
N TYR A 83 -10.75 8.51 -1.03
CA TYR A 83 -12.06 8.20 -1.61
C TYR A 83 -12.41 9.03 -2.83
N GLU A 84 -11.82 10.22 -3.00
CA GLU A 84 -12.05 11.10 -4.16
C GLU A 84 -11.22 10.66 -5.38
N VAL A 85 -10.14 9.91 -5.17
CA VAL A 85 -9.22 9.42 -6.22
C VAL A 85 -9.39 7.93 -6.55
N LEU A 86 -10.24 7.22 -5.81
CA LEU A 86 -10.69 5.85 -6.07
C LEU A 86 -12.00 5.86 -6.88
#